data_AF-A0A8J3R4V6-F1
#
_entry.id   AF-A0A8J3R4V6-F1
#
_cell.length_a   1.000
_cell.length_b   1.000
_cell.length_c   1.000
_cell.angle_alpha   90.00
_cell.angle_beta   90.00
_cell.angle_gamma   90.00
#
_symmetry.space_group_name_H-M   'P 1'
#
loop_
_entity.id
_entity.type
_entity.pdbx_description
1 polymer ?
#
loop_
_entity_poly.entity_id
_entity_poly.type
_entity_poly.pdbx_seq_one_letter_code
_entity_poly.pdbx_strand_id
1 'polypeptide(L)'
;MACPSRADPERNPHRSGAGWTLRPVAAILANPRYTGRQVWNRQRTDRGPLDAADDLLGQSEARRWNLVQQWVKRAHPPLVSEEDFVAAQLTSATAMPEDGSDERYLLAGLIRCHECGRILDSHWLHHHAAYRCRHGSRTRAADTPDAQRPRTVYIHESKAIEQLADWLGVSADNPHGVVDAMLEHDAQVSCMIGGTLTIKGASTRAARNPATAILHQCLPAEAPTGQAHRS
;
A
#
# COMPACT_ATOMS: atom_id res chain seq x y z
N MET A 1 -16.21 23.04 -2.52
CA MET A 1 -16.68 22.41 -1.26
C MET A 1 -15.80 22.90 -0.12
N ALA A 2 -16.36 23.54 0.92
CA ALA A 2 -15.56 23.98 2.08
C ALA A 2 -15.10 22.77 2.89
N CYS A 3 -13.92 22.82 3.51
CA CYS A 3 -13.49 21.75 4.40
C CYS A 3 -14.27 21.78 5.72
N PRO A 4 -14.52 20.63 6.38
CA PRO A 4 -15.26 20.57 7.65
C PRO A 4 -14.69 21.49 8.72
N SER A 5 -13.37 21.63 8.77
CA SER A 5 -12.67 22.52 9.71
C SER A 5 -12.93 24.01 9.47
N ARG A 6 -13.36 24.39 8.25
CA ARG A 6 -13.78 25.76 7.91
C ARG A 6 -15.30 25.93 8.05
N ALA A 7 -16.06 24.85 7.90
CA ALA A 7 -17.51 24.84 8.08
C ALA A 7 -17.93 24.89 9.55
N ASP A 8 -17.14 24.28 10.45
CA ASP A 8 -17.36 24.28 11.90
C ASP A 8 -16.02 24.43 12.65
N PRO A 9 -15.53 25.68 12.81
CA PRO A 9 -14.26 25.96 13.47
C PRO A 9 -14.29 25.69 14.98
N GLU A 10 -15.44 25.90 15.63
CA GLU A 10 -15.61 25.72 17.08
C GLU A 10 -15.44 24.26 17.50
N ARG A 11 -15.92 23.32 16.68
CA ARG A 11 -15.70 21.89 16.91
C ARG A 11 -14.30 21.42 16.53
N ASN A 12 -13.57 22.18 15.71
CA ASN A 12 -12.26 21.81 15.18
C ASN A 12 -11.15 22.85 15.49
N PRO A 13 -10.98 23.31 16.75
CA PRO A 13 -10.05 24.39 17.08
C PRO A 13 -8.58 24.00 16.89
N HIS A 14 -8.30 22.70 16.89
CA HIS A 14 -6.96 22.13 16.66
C HIS A 14 -6.57 22.03 15.17
N ARG A 15 -7.42 22.51 14.24
CA ARG A 15 -7.19 22.46 12.79
C ARG A 15 -7.13 23.89 12.24
N SER A 16 -6.22 24.14 11.30
CA SER A 16 -5.97 25.48 10.74
C SER A 16 -7.02 26.03 9.76
N GLY A 17 -8.12 25.31 9.50
CA GLY A 17 -9.16 25.74 8.53
C GLY A 17 -8.72 25.85 7.06
N ALA A 18 -7.47 25.51 6.73
CA ALA A 18 -6.81 25.77 5.44
C ALA A 18 -7.27 24.91 4.25
N GLY A 19 -8.40 24.19 4.36
CA GLY A 19 -8.88 23.25 3.34
C GLY A 19 -8.70 21.78 3.72
N TRP A 20 -9.10 20.89 2.81
CA TRP A 20 -8.87 19.45 2.93
C TRP A 20 -7.39 19.16 2.65
N THR A 21 -6.77 18.33 3.47
CA THR A 21 -5.43 17.79 3.18
C THR A 21 -5.57 16.39 2.58
N LEU A 22 -4.57 15.93 1.81
CA LEU A 22 -4.62 14.65 1.10
C LEU A 22 -4.85 13.44 2.03
N ARG A 23 -4.23 13.44 3.21
CA ARG A 23 -4.33 12.33 4.18
C ARG A 23 -5.78 12.07 4.65
N PRO A 24 -6.53 13.09 5.14
CA PRO A 24 -7.95 12.95 5.44
C PRO A 24 -8.79 12.48 4.26
N VAL A 25 -8.55 12.98 3.04
CA VAL A 25 -9.29 12.55 1.85
C VAL A 25 -9.03 11.07 1.56
N ALA A 26 -7.77 10.64 1.59
CA ALA A 26 -7.39 9.23 1.42
C ALA A 26 -8.01 8.33 2.51
N ALA A 27 -8.04 8.79 3.77
CA ALA A 27 -8.65 8.04 4.86
C ALA A 27 -10.17 7.87 4.70
N ILE A 28 -10.86 8.87 4.11
CA ILE A 28 -12.28 8.78 3.78
C ILE A 28 -12.49 7.76 2.65
N LEU A 29 -11.73 7.89 1.55
CA LEU A 29 -11.86 7.00 0.39
C LEU A 29 -11.52 5.54 0.73
N ALA A 30 -10.60 5.29 1.66
CA ALA A 30 -10.22 3.95 2.08
C ALA A 30 -11.18 3.28 3.08
N ASN A 31 -12.21 3.98 3.57
CA ASN A 31 -13.06 3.46 4.64
C ASN A 31 -14.19 2.59 4.08
N PRO A 32 -14.17 1.26 4.28
CA PRO A 32 -15.17 0.36 3.72
C PRO A 32 -16.57 0.56 4.31
N ARG A 33 -16.73 1.33 5.41
CA ARG A 33 -18.04 1.63 6.00
C ARG A 33 -18.95 2.37 5.03
N TYR A 34 -18.40 3.13 4.08
CA TYR A 34 -19.20 3.82 3.07
C TYR A 34 -19.96 2.86 2.13
N THR A 35 -19.53 1.59 2.02
CA THR A 35 -20.26 0.51 1.31
C THR A 35 -21.44 -0.05 2.12
N GLY A 36 -21.72 0.50 3.31
CA GLY A 36 -22.77 0.03 4.23
C GLY A 36 -22.36 -1.18 5.07
N ARG A 37 -21.14 -1.72 4.89
CA ARG A 37 -20.59 -2.84 5.66
C ARG A 37 -19.86 -2.33 6.90
N GLN A 38 -20.22 -2.83 8.08
CA GLN A 38 -19.48 -2.57 9.30
C GLN A 38 -18.94 -3.88 9.87
N VAL A 39 -17.64 -3.89 10.17
CA VAL A 39 -17.03 -4.99 10.91
C VAL A 39 -17.41 -4.85 12.38
N TRP A 40 -18.21 -5.78 12.87
CA TRP A 40 -18.74 -5.86 14.22
C TRP A 40 -18.71 -7.33 14.67
N ASN A 41 -18.80 -7.63 15.97
CA ASN A 41 -18.95 -9.03 16.44
C ASN A 41 -17.75 -9.97 16.16
N ARG A 42 -16.50 -9.48 16.20
CA ARG A 42 -15.31 -10.35 16.11
C ARG A 42 -15.23 -11.35 17.27
N GLN A 43 -15.64 -10.90 18.44
CA GLN A 43 -15.71 -11.69 19.66
C GLN A 43 -17.10 -11.52 20.28
N ARG A 44 -17.62 -12.59 20.85
CA ARG A 44 -18.77 -12.54 21.76
C ARG A 44 -18.37 -13.05 23.13
N THR A 45 -19.05 -12.57 24.15
CA THR A 45 -18.95 -13.11 25.51
C THR A 45 -20.14 -14.03 25.71
N ASP A 46 -19.88 -15.32 25.80
CA ASP A 46 -20.89 -16.31 26.17
C ASP A 46 -20.94 -16.37 27.70
N ARG A 47 -22.15 -16.25 28.27
CA ARG A 47 -22.39 -16.38 29.71
C ARG A 47 -23.12 -17.69 29.97
N GLY A 48 -22.53 -18.55 30.79
CA GLY A 48 -23.11 -19.85 31.14
C GLY A 48 -22.04 -20.79 31.72
N PRO A 49 -22.45 -21.94 32.29
CA PRO A 49 -21.52 -22.91 32.86
C PRO A 49 -20.51 -23.36 31.79
N LEU A 50 -19.22 -23.22 32.07
CA LEU A 50 -18.19 -23.60 31.10
C LEU A 50 -17.84 -25.10 31.17
N ASP A 51 -18.20 -25.76 32.27
CA ASP A 51 -18.06 -27.20 32.50
C ASP A 51 -19.15 -27.70 33.48
N ALA A 52 -19.40 -29.01 33.53
CA ALA A 52 -20.36 -29.64 34.45
C ALA A 52 -20.03 -29.44 35.94
N ALA A 53 -18.79 -29.05 36.25
CA ALA A 53 -18.33 -28.71 37.60
C ALA A 53 -18.64 -27.25 38.02
N ASP A 54 -19.04 -26.37 37.09
CA ASP A 54 -19.25 -24.93 37.32
C ASP A 54 -20.68 -24.57 37.78
N ASP A 55 -21.50 -25.59 38.07
CA ASP A 55 -22.93 -25.47 38.39
C ASP A 55 -23.25 -24.79 39.74
N LEU A 56 -22.24 -24.47 40.56
CA LEU A 56 -22.48 -23.92 41.90
C LEU A 56 -22.55 -22.39 41.96
N LEU A 57 -22.09 -21.67 40.93
CA LEU A 57 -22.18 -20.20 40.89
C LEU A 57 -22.66 -19.61 39.55
N GLY A 58 -22.79 -20.41 38.48
CA GLY A 58 -23.57 -20.07 37.27
C GLY A 58 -23.18 -18.78 36.52
N GLN A 59 -22.01 -18.19 36.79
CA GLN A 59 -21.60 -16.88 36.24
C GLN A 59 -20.24 -16.90 35.57
N SER A 60 -19.88 -18.00 34.92
CA SER A 60 -18.67 -18.07 34.11
C SER A 60 -18.86 -17.34 32.76
N GLU A 61 -17.95 -16.42 32.44
CA GLU A 61 -17.90 -15.71 31.17
C GLU A 61 -16.75 -16.25 30.30
N ALA A 62 -17.04 -16.69 29.08
CA ALA A 62 -16.01 -17.02 28.10
C ALA A 62 -16.08 -16.11 26.88
N ARG A 63 -14.95 -15.48 26.55
CA ARG A 63 -14.79 -14.75 25.29
C ARG A 63 -14.47 -15.74 24.18
N ARG A 64 -15.35 -15.85 23.19
CA ARG A 64 -15.18 -16.72 22.03
C ARG A 64 -15.09 -15.88 20.76
N TRP A 65 -14.17 -16.27 19.88
CA TRP A 65 -14.11 -15.72 18.53
C TRP A 65 -15.30 -16.21 17.72
N ASN A 66 -16.02 -15.30 17.08
CA ASN A 66 -17.06 -15.68 16.12
C ASN A 66 -16.43 -16.05 14.78
N LEU A 67 -17.14 -16.85 13.99
CA LEU A 67 -16.76 -17.15 12.62
C LEU A 67 -16.61 -15.87 11.80
N VAL A 68 -15.61 -15.80 10.91
CA VAL A 68 -15.28 -14.61 10.10
C VAL A 68 -16.49 -14.10 9.30
N GLN A 69 -17.35 -15.01 8.85
CA GLN A 69 -18.60 -14.68 8.13
C GLN A 69 -19.61 -13.89 8.98
N GLN A 70 -19.52 -13.98 10.31
CA GLN A 70 -20.38 -13.25 11.25
C GLN A 70 -19.80 -11.90 11.68
N TRP A 71 -18.62 -11.54 11.16
CA TRP A 71 -17.95 -10.28 11.50
C TRP A 71 -18.53 -9.08 10.75
N VAL A 72 -19.27 -9.29 9.67
CA VAL A 72 -19.72 -8.20 8.80
C VAL A 72 -21.23 -8.12 8.81
N LYS A 73 -21.77 -6.97 9.21
CA LYS A 73 -23.21 -6.67 9.13
C LYS A 73 -23.43 -5.44 8.23
N ARG A 74 -24.54 -5.44 7.48
CA ARG A 74 -25.02 -4.20 6.84
C ARG A 74 -25.53 -3.27 7.95
N ALA A 75 -24.83 -2.17 8.17
CA ALA A 75 -25.13 -1.23 9.26
C ALA A 75 -26.04 -0.09 8.83
N HIS A 76 -25.93 0.35 7.57
CA HIS A 76 -26.75 1.39 6.98
C HIS A 76 -26.86 1.18 5.47
N PRO A 77 -27.83 1.82 4.80
CA PRO A 77 -27.85 1.88 3.34
C PRO A 77 -26.48 2.34 2.81
N PRO A 78 -25.95 1.70 1.75
CA PRO A 78 -24.66 2.08 1.17
C PRO A 78 -24.70 3.53 0.73
N LEU A 79 -23.68 4.30 1.11
CA LEU A 79 -23.49 5.68 0.64
C LEU A 79 -22.81 5.69 -0.73
N VAL A 80 -22.00 4.67 -1.02
CA VAL A 80 -21.39 4.38 -2.32
C VAL A 80 -21.58 2.91 -2.67
N SER A 81 -21.67 2.60 -3.96
CA SER A 81 -21.71 1.22 -4.41
C SER A 81 -20.37 0.51 -4.14
N GLU A 82 -20.38 -0.83 -4.11
CA GLU A 82 -19.14 -1.61 -3.96
C GLU A 82 -18.25 -1.46 -5.19
N GLU A 83 -18.84 -1.34 -6.37
CA GLU A 83 -18.14 -1.09 -7.63
C GLU A 83 -17.40 0.26 -7.60
N ASP A 84 -18.09 1.34 -7.22
CA ASP A 84 -17.47 2.67 -7.10
C ASP A 84 -16.39 2.71 -6.03
N PHE A 85 -16.60 1.99 -4.92
CA PHE A 85 -15.60 1.89 -3.86
C PHE A 85 -14.32 1.22 -4.36
N VAL A 86 -14.44 0.11 -5.10
CA VAL A 86 -13.31 -0.60 -5.70
C VAL A 86 -12.65 0.26 -6.78
N ALA A 87 -13.43 0.88 -7.67
CA ALA A 87 -12.90 1.78 -8.70
C ALA A 87 -12.11 2.95 -8.08
N ALA A 88 -12.60 3.51 -6.97
CA ALA A 88 -11.89 4.55 -6.23
C ALA A 88 -10.57 4.04 -5.60
N GLN A 89 -10.48 2.77 -5.17
CA GLN A 89 -9.22 2.20 -4.68
C GLN A 89 -8.21 1.97 -5.81
N LEU A 90 -8.69 1.66 -7.02
CA LEU A 90 -7.86 1.45 -8.21
C LEU A 90 -7.44 2.78 -8.85
N THR A 91 -8.11 3.87 -8.53
CA THR A 91 -7.79 5.20 -9.06
C THR A 91 -6.48 5.70 -8.47
N SER A 92 -5.44 5.75 -9.30
CA SER A 92 -4.15 6.34 -8.94
C SER A 92 -4.15 7.85 -9.15
N ALA A 93 -3.63 8.59 -8.17
CA ALA A 93 -3.38 10.04 -8.32
C ALA A 93 -2.08 10.33 -9.10
N THR A 94 -1.38 9.27 -9.56
CA THR A 94 -0.26 9.41 -10.48
C THR A 94 -0.82 9.87 -11.82
N ALA A 95 -0.35 11.02 -12.32
CA ALA A 95 -0.76 11.52 -13.62
C ALA A 95 -0.57 10.42 -14.69
N MET A 96 -1.50 10.35 -15.66
CA MET A 96 -1.42 9.49 -16.86
C MET A 96 -0.97 10.34 -18.07
N PRO A 97 -0.22 9.80 -19.06
CA PRO A 97 0.20 10.57 -20.23
C PRO A 97 -0.95 10.84 -21.18
N GLU A 98 -0.84 11.94 -21.91
CA GLU A 98 -1.77 12.28 -23.01
C GLU A 98 -1.73 11.22 -24.12
N ASP A 99 -0.62 10.47 -24.24
CA ASP A 99 -0.40 9.45 -25.28
C ASP A 99 -0.84 8.03 -24.90
N GLY A 100 -1.40 7.81 -23.70
CA GLY A 100 -1.96 6.52 -23.30
C GLY A 100 -0.96 5.35 -23.15
N SER A 101 0.35 5.60 -23.13
CA SER A 101 1.35 4.58 -22.78
C SER A 101 1.31 4.26 -21.28
N ASP A 102 1.14 2.97 -20.97
CA ASP A 102 0.76 2.50 -19.64
C ASP A 102 1.88 2.66 -18.58
N GLU A 103 3.14 2.80 -18.98
CA GLU A 103 4.27 2.65 -18.05
C GLU A 103 5.33 3.76 -18.22
N ARG A 104 5.14 4.89 -17.54
CA ARG A 104 6.04 6.07 -17.64
C ARG A 104 7.26 6.07 -16.73
N TYR A 105 7.29 5.20 -15.72
CA TYR A 105 8.31 5.26 -14.66
C TYR A 105 8.56 3.85 -14.13
N LEU A 106 9.52 3.15 -14.74
CA LEU A 106 9.80 1.75 -14.44
C LEU A 106 10.21 1.52 -12.98
N LEU A 107 10.76 2.56 -12.35
CA LEU A 107 11.28 2.51 -10.97
C LEU A 107 10.42 3.33 -9.99
N ALA A 108 9.21 3.75 -10.38
CA ALA A 108 8.29 4.44 -9.49
C ALA A 108 7.94 3.57 -8.28
N GLY A 109 8.09 4.12 -7.08
CA GLY A 109 7.82 3.38 -5.84
C GLY A 109 8.96 2.47 -5.37
N LEU A 110 9.96 2.20 -6.22
CA LEU A 110 11.01 1.19 -5.95
C LEU A 110 12.28 1.81 -5.35
N ILE A 111 12.61 3.05 -5.72
CA ILE A 111 13.83 3.73 -5.23
C ILE A 111 13.54 4.51 -3.94
N ARG A 112 14.32 4.24 -2.89
CA ARG A 112 14.28 5.00 -1.63
C ARG A 112 15.46 5.95 -1.50
N CYS A 113 15.28 7.09 -0.84
CA CYS A 113 16.38 7.99 -0.52
C CYS A 113 17.21 7.38 0.61
N HIS A 114 18.53 7.30 0.41
CA HIS A 114 19.44 6.81 1.44
C HIS A 114 19.41 7.69 2.70
N GLU A 115 19.31 9.00 2.53
CA GLU A 115 19.41 9.98 3.63
C GLU A 115 18.17 10.05 4.52
N CYS A 116 16.97 9.83 3.96
CA CYS A 116 15.72 10.00 4.73
C CYS A 116 14.74 8.83 4.62
N GLY A 117 15.08 7.76 3.90
CA GLY A 117 14.27 6.56 3.73
C GLY A 117 12.96 6.74 2.93
N ARG A 118 12.63 7.96 2.50
CA ARG A 118 11.45 8.25 1.69
C ARG A 118 11.61 7.72 0.27
N ILE A 119 10.53 7.21 -0.30
CA ILE A 119 10.46 6.88 -1.73
C ILE A 119 10.67 8.15 -2.55
N LEU A 120 11.41 8.06 -3.65
CA LEU A 120 11.67 9.19 -4.55
C LEU A 120 10.39 9.56 -5.33
N ASP A 121 10.18 10.86 -5.53
CA ASP A 121 9.14 11.39 -6.41
C ASP A 121 9.56 11.20 -7.87
N SER A 122 8.69 10.61 -8.70
CA SER A 122 8.88 10.54 -10.15
C SER A 122 8.66 11.90 -10.81
N HIS A 123 9.47 12.23 -11.82
CA HIS A 123 9.41 13.49 -12.53
C HIS A 123 9.98 13.36 -13.95
N TRP A 124 9.34 14.01 -14.92
CA TRP A 124 9.88 14.12 -16.27
C TRP A 124 10.81 15.32 -16.38
N LEU A 125 12.06 15.11 -16.81
CA LEU A 125 13.00 16.19 -17.12
C LEU A 125 13.52 16.01 -18.54
N HIS A 126 13.40 17.05 -19.38
CA HIS A 126 13.93 17.05 -20.75
C HIS A 126 13.58 15.78 -21.55
N HIS A 127 12.31 15.38 -21.53
CA HIS A 127 11.80 14.16 -22.21
C HIS A 127 12.29 12.83 -21.65
N HIS A 128 12.95 12.82 -20.49
CA HIS A 128 13.34 11.60 -19.81
C HIS A 128 12.77 11.46 -18.39
N ALA A 129 12.45 10.21 -18.01
CA ALA A 129 12.03 9.88 -16.67
C ALA A 129 13.18 10.08 -15.67
N ALA A 130 12.88 10.68 -14.52
CA ALA A 130 13.83 10.92 -13.45
C ALA A 130 13.15 10.82 -12.07
N TYR A 131 13.97 10.61 -11.05
CA TYR A 131 13.53 10.39 -9.67
C TYR A 131 14.23 11.37 -8.76
N ARG A 132 13.48 12.01 -7.84
CA ARG A 132 14.05 13.01 -6.92
C ARG A 132 13.50 12.90 -5.50
N CYS A 133 14.32 13.21 -4.51
CA CYS A 133 13.88 13.37 -3.13
C CYS A 133 14.16 14.79 -2.63
N ARG A 134 13.11 15.52 -2.26
CA ARG A 134 13.21 16.88 -1.67
C ARG A 134 13.27 16.89 -0.14
N HIS A 135 13.47 15.74 0.50
CA HIS A 135 13.53 15.62 1.98
C HIS A 135 12.32 16.25 2.70
N GLY A 136 11.11 16.12 2.12
CA GLY A 136 9.88 16.72 2.68
C GLY A 136 9.69 18.21 2.38
N SER A 137 10.56 18.84 1.58
CA SER A 137 10.35 20.21 1.11
C SER A 137 9.25 20.27 0.06
N ARG A 138 8.20 21.05 0.35
CA ARG A 138 7.08 21.28 -0.58
C ARG A 138 7.35 22.41 -1.58
N THR A 139 8.31 23.28 -1.29
CA THR A 139 8.67 24.43 -2.12
C THR A 139 10.08 24.28 -2.70
N ARG A 140 10.27 24.76 -3.93
CA ARG A 140 11.58 25.15 -4.46
C ARG A 140 12.09 26.23 -3.50
N ALA A 141 13.27 26.02 -2.92
CA ALA A 141 13.78 26.75 -1.76
C ALA A 141 13.44 28.25 -1.75
N ALA A 142 12.98 28.75 -0.61
CA ALA A 142 13.31 30.13 -0.23
C ALA A 142 14.74 30.09 0.30
N ASP A 143 15.55 31.07 -0.10
CA ASP A 143 17.01 31.15 -0.05
C ASP A 143 17.63 31.26 1.36
N THR A 144 17.29 30.34 2.27
CA THR A 144 18.06 30.16 3.51
C THR A 144 18.77 28.82 3.44
N PRO A 145 20.10 28.79 3.24
CA PRO A 145 20.87 27.57 3.39
C PRO A 145 20.90 27.24 4.88
N ASP A 146 19.87 26.57 5.37
CA ASP A 146 19.99 25.84 6.61
C ASP A 146 21.06 24.77 6.38
N ALA A 147 22.25 24.99 6.97
CA ALA A 147 23.42 24.14 6.79
C ALA A 147 23.15 22.68 7.20
N GLN A 148 22.07 22.44 7.96
CA GLN A 148 21.63 21.12 8.38
C GLN A 148 20.78 20.39 7.34
N ARG A 149 20.37 21.05 6.24
CA ARG A 149 19.43 20.47 5.28
C ARG A 149 20.13 19.62 4.21
N PRO A 150 19.80 18.32 4.08
CA PRO A 150 20.39 17.48 3.03
C PRO A 150 19.96 17.96 1.63
N ARG A 151 20.93 18.01 0.72
CA ARG A 151 20.72 18.38 -0.69
C ARG A 151 19.70 17.46 -1.35
N THR A 152 18.89 17.99 -2.27
CA THR A 152 17.95 17.18 -3.04
C THR A 152 18.67 16.00 -3.71
N VAL A 153 18.20 14.78 -3.48
CA VAL A 153 18.68 13.59 -4.20
C VAL A 153 18.02 13.57 -5.56
N TYR A 154 18.79 13.23 -6.60
CA TYR A 154 18.32 13.20 -7.98
C TYR A 154 19.03 12.08 -8.76
N ILE A 155 18.27 11.34 -9.56
CA ILE A 155 18.80 10.34 -10.49
C ILE A 155 17.92 10.24 -11.73
N HIS A 156 18.55 10.06 -12.89
CA HIS A 156 17.87 9.81 -14.16
C HIS A 156 17.51 8.33 -14.30
N GLU A 157 16.40 8.00 -14.96
CA GLU A 157 15.98 6.60 -15.12
C GLU A 157 17.03 5.78 -15.88
N SER A 158 17.53 6.26 -17.02
CA SER A 158 18.59 5.56 -17.78
C SER A 158 19.81 5.23 -16.91
N LYS A 159 20.29 6.20 -16.12
CA LYS A 159 21.42 6.01 -15.20
C LYS A 159 21.09 5.05 -14.06
N ALA A 160 19.83 4.99 -13.62
CA ALA A 160 19.38 4.05 -12.60
C ALA A 160 19.32 2.62 -13.15
N ILE A 161 18.78 2.46 -14.37
CA ILE A 161 18.73 1.17 -15.08
C ILE A 161 20.13 0.64 -15.35
N GLU A 162 21.05 1.47 -15.82
CA GLU A 162 22.46 1.09 -16.02
C GLU A 162 23.11 0.56 -14.73
N GLN A 163 22.98 1.29 -13.62
CA GLN A 163 23.53 0.86 -12.32
C GLN A 163 22.87 -0.42 -11.78
N LEU A 164 21.58 -0.64 -12.06
CA LEU A 164 20.87 -1.86 -11.68
C LEU A 164 21.31 -3.04 -12.54
N ALA A 165 21.43 -2.84 -13.86
CA ALA A 165 21.89 -3.84 -14.80
C ALA A 165 23.32 -4.30 -14.47
N ASP A 166 24.22 -3.36 -14.17
CA ASP A 166 25.59 -3.63 -13.74
C ASP A 166 25.64 -4.46 -12.45
N TRP A 167 24.78 -4.17 -11.48
CA TRP A 167 24.73 -4.91 -10.21
C TRP A 167 24.16 -6.32 -10.38
N LEU A 168 23.16 -6.47 -11.25
CA LEU A 168 22.51 -7.75 -11.57
C LEU A 168 23.33 -8.61 -12.55
N GLY A 169 24.27 -8.01 -13.28
CA GLY A 169 25.02 -8.68 -14.35
C GLY A 169 24.18 -8.98 -15.60
N VAL A 170 23.15 -8.16 -15.87
CA VAL A 170 22.26 -8.28 -17.04
C VAL A 170 22.45 -7.11 -18.01
N SER A 171 21.95 -7.21 -19.25
CA SER A 171 22.03 -6.08 -20.19
C SER A 171 21.04 -4.97 -19.84
N ALA A 172 21.49 -3.71 -19.95
CA ALA A 172 20.66 -2.52 -19.82
C ALA A 172 19.77 -2.24 -21.05
N ASP A 173 19.95 -2.97 -22.17
CA ASP A 173 19.19 -2.76 -23.42
C ASP A 173 17.69 -3.05 -23.29
N ASN A 174 17.30 -3.86 -22.29
CA ASN A 174 15.91 -4.11 -21.94
C ASN A 174 15.61 -3.61 -20.51
N PRO A 175 15.18 -2.35 -20.36
CA PRO A 175 14.87 -1.77 -19.05
C PRO A 175 13.82 -2.54 -18.24
N HIS A 176 12.83 -3.15 -18.90
CA HIS A 176 11.81 -3.96 -18.21
C HIS A 176 12.42 -5.22 -17.62
N GLY A 177 13.28 -5.92 -18.39
CA GLY A 177 13.97 -7.12 -17.90
C GLY A 177 14.89 -6.85 -16.71
N VAL A 178 15.48 -5.65 -16.63
CA VAL A 178 16.28 -5.21 -15.46
C VAL A 178 15.39 -5.06 -14.23
N VAL A 179 14.20 -4.47 -14.37
CA VAL A 179 13.26 -4.28 -13.26
C VAL A 179 12.67 -5.62 -12.81
N ASP A 180 12.30 -6.50 -13.74
CA ASP A 180 11.78 -7.82 -13.41
C ASP A 180 12.82 -8.63 -12.62
N ALA A 181 14.07 -8.65 -13.09
CA ALA A 181 15.17 -9.30 -12.36
C ALA A 181 15.39 -8.65 -10.97
N MET A 182 15.29 -7.33 -10.86
CA MET A 182 15.38 -6.63 -9.56
C MET A 182 14.29 -7.10 -8.59
N LEU A 183 13.05 -7.24 -9.07
CA LEU A 183 11.91 -7.71 -8.27
C LEU A 183 12.05 -9.18 -7.88
N GLU A 184 12.53 -10.04 -8.80
CA GLU A 184 12.81 -11.46 -8.54
C GLU A 184 13.87 -11.65 -7.44
N HIS A 185 14.84 -10.74 -7.36
CA HIS A 185 15.92 -10.79 -6.36
C HIS A 185 15.60 -10.07 -5.04
N ASP A 186 14.37 -9.57 -4.87
CA ASP A 186 13.91 -8.75 -3.73
C ASP A 186 14.91 -7.63 -3.40
N ALA A 187 15.42 -6.98 -4.45
CA ALA A 187 16.48 -6.01 -4.30
C ALA A 187 15.95 -4.68 -3.75
N GLN A 188 16.48 -4.26 -2.61
CA GLN A 188 16.26 -2.96 -2.02
C GLN A 188 17.18 -1.93 -2.64
N VAL A 189 16.59 -0.98 -3.35
CA VAL A 189 17.32 0.09 -4.04
C VAL A 189 17.23 1.38 -3.23
N SER A 190 18.40 1.91 -2.85
CA SER A 190 18.51 3.22 -2.20
C SER A 190 19.41 4.16 -3.01
N CYS A 191 19.00 5.41 -3.18
CA CYS A 191 19.76 6.44 -3.90
C CYS A 191 20.40 7.42 -2.92
N MET A 192 21.71 7.62 -3.05
CA MET A 192 22.49 8.60 -2.30
C MET A 192 22.49 9.97 -2.99
N ILE A 193 22.91 11.01 -2.26
CA ILE A 193 23.20 12.32 -2.85
C ILE A 193 24.28 12.16 -3.92
N GLY A 194 24.05 12.73 -5.11
CA GLY A 194 24.93 12.56 -6.29
C GLY A 194 24.43 11.52 -7.30
N GLY A 195 23.31 10.83 -7.02
CA GLY A 195 22.65 9.94 -7.98
C GLY A 195 23.35 8.60 -8.15
N THR A 196 23.92 8.08 -7.06
CA THR A 196 24.51 6.74 -6.98
C THR A 196 23.56 5.82 -6.22
N LEU A 197 23.28 4.65 -6.79
CA LEU A 197 22.45 3.63 -6.17
C LEU A 197 23.28 2.71 -5.26
N THR A 198 22.75 2.43 -4.08
CA THR A 198 23.17 1.34 -3.20
C THR A 198 22.07 0.29 -3.25
N ILE A 199 22.41 -0.87 -3.80
CA ILE A 199 21.49 -1.98 -4.02
C ILE A 199 21.85 -3.09 -3.04
N LYS A 200 20.86 -3.57 -2.29
CA LYS A 200 20.99 -4.69 -1.35
C LYS A 200 19.99 -5.76 -1.76
N GLY A 201 20.43 -7.00 -1.86
CA GLY A 201 19.58 -8.14 -2.21
C GLY A 201 20.42 -9.40 -2.24
N ALA A 202 19.80 -10.54 -2.50
CA ALA A 202 20.54 -11.78 -2.75
C ALA A 202 21.27 -11.65 -4.10
N SER A 203 22.44 -11.00 -4.08
CA SER A 203 23.31 -10.87 -5.25
C SER A 203 23.55 -12.27 -5.82
N THR A 204 23.18 -12.46 -7.08
CA THR A 204 23.48 -13.68 -7.84
C THR A 204 24.97 -13.74 -8.13
N ARG A 205 25.71 -14.18 -7.11
CA ARG A 205 26.92 -14.97 -7.35
C ARG A 205 27.03 -16.13 -6.36
N ALA A 206 25.99 -16.95 -6.31
CA ALA A 206 26.10 -18.37 -5.99
C ALA A 206 24.79 -19.06 -6.33
N ALA A 207 24.86 -20.06 -7.21
CA ALA A 207 23.80 -21.03 -7.44
C ALA A 207 23.23 -21.53 -6.10
N ARG A 208 21.90 -21.47 -5.97
CA ARG A 208 21.14 -22.36 -5.08
C ARG A 208 19.70 -22.47 -5.59
N ASN A 209 19.47 -23.58 -6.30
CA ASN A 209 18.23 -24.31 -6.57
C ASN A 209 16.87 -23.65 -6.28
N PRO A 210 15.94 -23.60 -7.25
CA PRO A 210 14.53 -23.44 -6.97
C PRO A 210 13.94 -24.82 -6.63
N ALA A 211 13.82 -25.12 -5.36
CA ALA A 211 12.93 -26.17 -4.89
C ALA A 211 12.41 -25.77 -3.52
N THR A 212 11.20 -25.21 -3.47
CA THR A 212 10.05 -25.78 -2.75
C THR A 212 8.90 -24.78 -2.78
N ALA A 213 7.94 -25.11 -3.64
CA ALA A 213 6.51 -24.80 -3.59
C ALA A 213 5.96 -24.20 -2.28
N ILE A 214 5.18 -23.12 -2.42
CA ILE A 214 3.90 -23.00 -1.72
C ILE A 214 2.82 -22.79 -2.78
N LEU A 215 2.36 -23.93 -3.29
CA LEU A 215 1.09 -24.08 -3.99
C LEU A 215 0.06 -24.36 -2.90
N HIS A 216 -0.74 -23.38 -2.53
CA HIS A 216 -2.05 -23.64 -1.93
C HIS A 216 -3.08 -22.76 -2.62
N GLN A 217 -3.44 -23.23 -3.82
CA GLN A 217 -4.67 -22.88 -4.49
C GLN A 217 -5.85 -23.47 -3.73
N CYS A 218 -6.93 -22.68 -3.68
CA CYS A 218 -8.31 -23.06 -3.93
C CYS A 218 -8.66 -24.55 -3.78
N LEU A 219 -9.43 -24.87 -2.73
CA LEU A 219 -10.33 -26.02 -2.77
C LEU A 219 -11.59 -25.63 -3.57
N PRO A 220 -12.03 -26.46 -4.54
CA PRO A 220 -13.24 -26.22 -5.31
C PRO A 220 -14.50 -26.47 -4.47
N ALA A 221 -15.60 -25.81 -4.87
CA ALA A 221 -16.92 -25.98 -4.29
C ALA A 221 -17.45 -27.40 -4.56
N GLU A 222 -17.79 -28.14 -3.51
CA GLU A 222 -18.56 -29.38 -3.63
C GLU A 222 -20.04 -29.07 -3.86
N ALA A 223 -20.60 -29.61 -4.94
CA ALA A 223 -22.01 -29.52 -5.27
C ALA A 223 -22.86 -30.39 -4.31
N PRO A 224 -24.07 -29.94 -3.92
CA PRO A 224 -24.92 -30.72 -3.03
C PRO A 224 -25.47 -31.96 -3.74
N THR A 225 -25.07 -33.14 -3.24
CA THR A 225 -25.63 -34.43 -3.62
C THR A 225 -27.07 -34.51 -3.10
N GLY A 226 -28.03 -34.63 -4.03
CA GLY A 226 -29.40 -34.97 -3.67
C GLY A 226 -29.47 -36.39 -3.14
N GLN A 227 -30.21 -36.59 -2.05
CA GLN A 227 -30.77 -37.89 -1.72
C GLN A 227 -32.18 -37.74 -1.14
N ALA A 228 -33.08 -38.46 -1.80
CA ALA A 228 -34.47 -38.63 -1.46
C ALA A 228 -34.64 -39.44 -0.18
N HIS A 229 -35.69 -39.15 0.58
CA HIS A 229 -36.39 -40.16 1.36
C HIS A 229 -37.90 -39.96 1.22
N ARG A 230 -38.53 -40.90 0.53
CA ARG A 230 -39.91 -41.31 0.79
C ARG A 230 -39.89 -42.23 2.00
N SER A 231 -40.86 -42.06 2.89
CA SER A 231 -41.80 -43.08 3.39
C SER A 231 -42.66 -42.46 4.47
#